data_AF-A0A1C6J9U0-F1
#
_entry.id   AF-A0A1C6J9U0-F1
#
_cell.length_a   1.000
_cell.length_b   1.000
_cell.length_c   1.000
_cell.angle_alpha   90.00
_cell.angle_beta   90.00
_cell.angle_gamma   90.00
#
_symmetry.space_group_name_H-M   'P 1'
#
loop_
_entity.id
_entity.type
_entity.pdbx_description
1 polymer ?
#
loop_
_entity_poly.entity_id
_entity_poly.type
_entity_poly.pdbx_seq_one_letter_code
_entity_poly.pdbx_strand_id
1 'polypeptide(L)'
;MKHLSTLIAVKNLTIIQFTKIIQDLFYLDEFILDSLIIHLENCTIYHDESAIAFCIQYQNNDYEYIFNEAKQNIYLSINKRNNQFIDLITYLNKYHFLNNNHFSYIQPNIKNMNDLNQVIEFIENKTILPVIYLNISLKDFKNEILTEIQSTAYILTSEDENFHQAFQKHFHLRNNSYILYLNHEFQKISFLKKESPQEFIEKVKIKIQSYVLQRTYSFPYNMKDFQHHIIKKIIENHKENDFLENSSIEQQVLALEDKKKNLQKNIDDLNNQILILENQNKELGSYIKQQGYYPLILKGNEKEFYKGEQRDLLLYLLKEELKNNHNQKQQQIIHTILEQNPPVGNRNRYLTDIFNLLVNEGLSKKSIDTLSRYGIILNHTGKHPTTTFFNDSRYTMTFSSTPSDLNVGRQYYRQIRKLFF
;
A
#
# COMPACT_ATOMS: atom_id res chain seq x y z
N MET A 1 -34.66 -18.55 1.05
CA MET A 1 -35.61 -17.50 0.63
C MET A 1 -34.88 -16.63 -0.38
N LYS A 2 -35.46 -16.34 -1.54
CA LYS A 2 -34.78 -15.51 -2.56
C LYS A 2 -34.69 -14.07 -2.00
N HIS A 3 -33.51 -13.48 -2.03
CA HIS A 3 -33.29 -12.07 -1.68
C HIS A 3 -34.13 -11.19 -2.64
N LEU A 4 -34.83 -10.22 -2.09
CA LEU A 4 -35.76 -9.35 -2.80
C LEU A 4 -34.98 -8.13 -3.32
N SER A 5 -34.87 -7.92 -4.64
CA SER A 5 -34.06 -6.83 -5.19
C SER A 5 -34.83 -5.84 -6.06
N THR A 6 -34.61 -4.54 -5.89
CA THR A 6 -35.26 -3.43 -6.60
C THR A 6 -34.24 -2.56 -7.32
N LEU A 7 -34.53 -2.15 -8.56
CA LEU A 7 -33.76 -1.16 -9.31
C LEU A 7 -34.54 0.16 -9.46
N ILE A 8 -33.92 1.27 -9.06
CA ILE A 8 -34.47 2.63 -9.08
C ILE A 8 -33.65 3.45 -10.08
N ALA A 9 -34.33 4.09 -11.04
CA ALA A 9 -33.69 5.03 -11.96
C ALA A 9 -33.68 6.44 -11.36
N VAL A 10 -32.50 7.06 -11.30
CA VAL A 10 -32.29 8.42 -10.81
C VAL A 10 -31.75 9.32 -11.92
N LYS A 11 -31.68 10.62 -11.68
CA LYS A 11 -31.13 11.62 -12.59
C LYS A 11 -30.30 12.62 -11.79
N ASN A 12 -29.17 13.03 -12.37
CA ASN A 12 -28.28 14.07 -11.84
C ASN A 12 -27.84 13.82 -10.38
N LEU A 13 -27.75 12.56 -9.97
CA LEU A 13 -27.29 12.18 -8.64
C LEU A 13 -25.83 11.74 -8.73
N THR A 14 -24.94 12.35 -7.95
CA THR A 14 -23.52 11.98 -7.89
C THR A 14 -23.24 11.00 -6.76
N ILE A 15 -22.13 10.26 -6.85
CA ILE A 15 -21.68 9.31 -5.84
C ILE A 15 -21.46 10.02 -4.50
N ILE A 16 -20.91 11.23 -4.52
CA ILE A 16 -20.68 12.06 -3.32
C ILE A 16 -22.02 12.45 -2.68
N GLN A 17 -23.00 12.86 -3.49
CA GLN A 17 -24.34 13.20 -3.00
C GLN A 17 -25.03 11.97 -2.42
N PHE A 18 -24.98 10.84 -3.13
CA PHE A 18 -25.62 9.62 -2.68
C PHE A 18 -24.97 9.05 -1.41
N THR A 19 -23.65 9.14 -1.26
CA THR A 19 -22.93 8.79 -0.03
C THR A 19 -23.47 9.57 1.17
N LYS A 20 -23.62 10.89 1.04
CA LYS A 20 -24.19 11.74 2.10
C LYS A 20 -25.64 11.37 2.42
N ILE A 21 -26.45 11.14 1.39
CA ILE A 21 -27.84 10.70 1.55
C ILE A 21 -27.93 9.42 2.38
N ILE A 22 -27.05 8.45 2.10
CA ILE A 22 -27.05 7.19 2.82
C ILE A 22 -26.49 7.36 4.25
N GLN A 23 -25.46 8.19 4.44
CA GLN A 23 -24.97 8.52 5.79
C GLN A 23 -26.06 9.12 6.66
N ASP A 24 -26.80 10.11 6.12
CA ASP A 24 -27.87 10.82 6.83
C ASP A 24 -29.09 9.94 7.10
N LEU A 25 -29.56 9.18 6.10
CA LEU A 25 -30.77 8.37 6.21
C LEU A 25 -30.58 7.09 7.03
N PHE A 26 -29.37 6.53 7.03
CA PHE A 26 -29.08 5.24 7.66
C PHE A 26 -28.21 5.36 8.91
N TYR A 27 -27.93 6.59 9.36
CA TYR A 27 -27.12 6.87 10.55
C TYR A 27 -25.77 6.15 10.52
N LEU A 28 -25.10 6.18 9.37
CA LEU A 28 -23.75 5.63 9.24
C LEU A 28 -22.73 6.66 9.71
N ASP A 29 -21.63 6.17 10.28
CA ASP A 29 -20.45 6.99 10.51
C ASP A 29 -19.96 7.65 9.21
N GLU A 30 -19.36 8.82 9.34
CA GLU A 30 -18.80 9.53 8.18
C GLU A 30 -17.68 8.69 7.55
N PHE A 31 -17.80 8.43 6.25
CA PHE A 31 -16.83 7.66 5.47
C PHE A 31 -16.53 8.32 4.12
N ILE A 32 -15.35 8.03 3.59
CA ILE A 32 -14.86 8.51 2.29
C ILE A 32 -14.53 7.29 1.43
N LEU A 33 -14.82 7.37 0.13
CA LEU A 33 -14.59 6.30 -0.84
C LEU A 33 -13.14 6.30 -1.38
N ASP A 34 -12.16 6.17 -0.49
CA ASP A 34 -10.71 6.23 -0.80
C ASP A 34 -10.04 4.86 -1.01
N SER A 35 -10.80 3.79 -0.79
CA SER A 35 -10.33 2.42 -0.79
C SER A 35 -11.37 1.49 -1.40
N LEU A 36 -10.92 0.37 -1.98
CA LEU A 36 -11.80 -0.61 -2.62
C LEU A 36 -12.74 -1.31 -1.62
N ILE A 37 -12.33 -1.41 -0.35
CA ILE A 37 -13.12 -1.98 0.75
C ILE A 37 -12.97 -1.11 1.99
N ILE A 38 -14.09 -0.70 2.57
CA ILE A 38 -14.15 0.08 3.81
C ILE A 38 -14.99 -0.70 4.82
N HIS A 39 -14.45 -0.89 6.03
CA HIS A 39 -15.15 -1.55 7.11
C HIS A 39 -15.65 -0.51 8.12
N LEU A 40 -16.96 -0.49 8.35
CA LEU A 40 -17.62 0.29 9.40
C LEU A 40 -18.17 -0.67 10.46
N GLU A 41 -18.58 -0.13 11.60
CA GLU A 41 -19.04 -0.93 12.76
C GLU A 41 -20.15 -1.92 12.36
N ASN A 42 -21.11 -1.48 11.52
CA ASN A 42 -22.31 -2.25 11.17
C ASN A 42 -22.42 -2.62 9.68
N CYS A 43 -21.48 -2.20 8.85
CA CYS A 43 -21.51 -2.49 7.42
C CYS A 43 -20.12 -2.54 6.78
N THR A 44 -20.04 -3.15 5.61
CA THR A 44 -18.85 -3.14 4.75
C THR A 44 -19.22 -2.49 3.42
N ILE A 45 -18.38 -1.58 2.96
CA ILE A 45 -18.57 -0.86 1.71
C ILE A 45 -17.55 -1.36 0.69
N TYR A 46 -18.02 -1.69 -0.50
CA TYR A 46 -17.20 -2.07 -1.65
C TYR A 46 -17.28 -0.97 -2.70
N HIS A 47 -16.16 -0.43 -3.15
CA HIS A 47 -16.11 0.70 -4.08
C HIS A 47 -15.40 0.29 -5.37
N ASP A 48 -16.00 0.62 -6.51
CA ASP A 48 -15.37 0.55 -7.82
C ASP A 48 -15.26 1.95 -8.43
N GLU A 49 -14.06 2.53 -8.35
CA GLU A 49 -13.72 3.81 -8.96
C GLU A 49 -13.99 3.84 -10.47
N SER A 50 -13.70 2.74 -11.18
CA SER A 50 -13.84 2.66 -12.63
C SER A 50 -15.30 2.68 -13.10
N ALA A 51 -16.22 2.19 -12.26
CA ALA A 51 -17.65 2.16 -12.53
C ALA A 51 -18.39 3.34 -11.87
N ILE A 52 -17.67 4.20 -11.13
CA ILE A 52 -18.20 5.24 -10.25
C ILE A 52 -19.39 4.68 -9.47
N ALA A 53 -19.12 3.58 -8.76
CA ALA A 53 -20.14 2.79 -8.09
C ALA A 53 -19.65 2.29 -6.74
N PHE A 54 -20.54 2.28 -5.75
CA PHE A 54 -20.26 1.62 -4.49
C PHE A 54 -21.43 0.74 -4.06
N CYS A 55 -21.10 -0.25 -3.24
CA CYS A 55 -22.03 -1.16 -2.63
C CYS A 55 -21.87 -1.13 -1.11
N ILE A 56 -22.97 -1.18 -0.37
CA ILE A 56 -22.97 -1.31 1.10
C ILE A 56 -23.63 -2.63 1.47
N GLN A 57 -22.93 -3.42 2.27
CA GLN A 57 -23.43 -4.65 2.87
C GLN A 57 -23.55 -4.47 4.39
N TYR A 58 -24.76 -4.55 4.93
CA TYR A 58 -24.97 -4.53 6.38
C TYR A 58 -24.75 -5.92 6.99
N GLN A 59 -24.06 -6.00 8.13
CA GLN A 59 -23.66 -7.26 8.77
C GLN A 59 -24.86 -8.13 9.21
N ASN A 60 -26.02 -7.52 9.48
CA ASN A 60 -27.25 -8.20 9.89
C ASN A 60 -28.13 -8.70 8.73
N ASN A 61 -27.65 -8.67 7.47
CA ASN A 61 -28.34 -9.15 6.26
C ASN A 61 -29.66 -8.41 5.91
N ASP A 62 -29.95 -7.24 6.47
CA ASP A 62 -31.25 -6.59 6.27
C ASP A 62 -31.35 -5.78 4.96
N TYR A 63 -30.21 -5.22 4.48
CA TYR A 63 -30.16 -4.41 3.26
C TYR A 63 -28.83 -4.50 2.52
N GLU A 64 -28.89 -4.37 1.20
CA GLU A 64 -27.72 -4.16 0.35
C GLU A 64 -28.03 -3.06 -0.67
N TYR A 65 -27.21 -2.02 -0.73
CA TYR A 65 -27.34 -0.93 -1.71
C TYR A 65 -26.23 -1.06 -2.74
N ILE A 66 -26.53 -0.82 -4.02
CA ILE A 66 -25.52 -0.57 -5.05
C ILE A 66 -25.94 0.69 -5.81
N PHE A 67 -25.11 1.72 -5.80
CA PHE A 67 -25.32 2.89 -6.64
C PHE A 67 -24.30 2.91 -7.76
N ASN A 68 -24.74 3.22 -8.97
CA ASN A 68 -23.87 3.44 -10.11
C ASN A 68 -24.19 4.81 -10.71
N GLU A 69 -23.24 5.73 -10.59
CA GLU A 69 -23.39 7.10 -11.09
C GLU A 69 -23.44 7.13 -12.63
N ALA A 70 -22.59 6.35 -13.30
CA ALA A 70 -22.53 6.34 -14.76
C ALA A 70 -23.85 5.90 -15.41
N LYS A 71 -24.55 4.96 -14.77
CA LYS A 71 -25.83 4.41 -15.24
C LYS A 71 -27.04 5.08 -14.58
N GLN A 72 -26.80 5.99 -13.64
CA GLN A 72 -27.83 6.73 -12.91
C GLN A 72 -28.90 5.80 -12.33
N ASN A 73 -28.47 4.79 -11.59
CA ASN A 73 -29.38 3.83 -10.98
C ASN A 73 -28.92 3.35 -9.60
N ILE A 74 -29.90 3.04 -8.75
CA ILE A 74 -29.72 2.49 -7.41
C ILE A 74 -30.36 1.10 -7.40
N TYR A 75 -29.59 0.10 -7.07
CA TYR A 75 -30.06 -1.25 -6.77
C TYR A 75 -30.15 -1.42 -5.25
N LEU A 76 -31.22 -2.08 -4.81
CA LEU A 76 -31.49 -2.30 -3.40
C LEU A 76 -31.97 -3.74 -3.19
N SER A 77 -31.23 -4.52 -2.42
CA SER A 77 -31.63 -5.81 -1.86
C SER A 77 -32.29 -5.57 -0.51
N ILE A 78 -33.55 -5.99 -0.32
CA ILE A 78 -34.34 -5.85 0.90
C ILE A 78 -34.58 -7.24 1.46
N ASN A 79 -34.35 -7.48 2.76
CA ASN A 79 -34.58 -8.82 3.32
C ASN A 79 -35.85 -8.94 4.18
N LYS A 80 -36.47 -7.84 4.65
CA LYS A 80 -37.79 -7.80 5.32
C LYS A 80 -38.35 -6.37 5.41
N ARG A 81 -39.70 -6.28 5.56
CA ARG A 81 -40.54 -5.06 5.69
C ARG A 81 -39.80 -3.91 6.37
N ASN A 82 -39.60 -2.78 5.69
CA ASN A 82 -38.90 -1.66 6.32
C ASN A 82 -39.23 -0.27 5.79
N ASN A 83 -39.38 0.66 6.74
CA ASN A 83 -39.68 2.07 6.53
C ASN A 83 -38.52 2.83 5.86
N GLN A 84 -37.27 2.38 6.01
CA GLN A 84 -36.09 3.07 5.47
C GLN A 84 -36.04 3.09 3.93
N PHE A 85 -36.64 2.10 3.25
CA PHE A 85 -36.86 2.18 1.80
C PHE A 85 -37.78 3.33 1.44
N ILE A 86 -38.87 3.49 2.21
CA ILE A 86 -39.83 4.57 2.01
C ILE A 86 -39.14 5.91 2.27
N ASP A 87 -38.26 6.01 3.27
CA ASP A 87 -37.50 7.22 3.57
C ASP A 87 -36.54 7.59 2.43
N LEU A 88 -35.80 6.61 1.88
CA LEU A 88 -34.94 6.83 0.71
C LEU A 88 -35.73 7.28 -0.51
N ILE A 89 -36.83 6.60 -0.85
CA ILE A 89 -37.67 6.98 -2.00
C ILE A 89 -38.29 8.36 -1.78
N THR A 90 -38.78 8.64 -0.57
CA THR A 90 -39.32 9.96 -0.19
C THR A 90 -38.27 11.05 -0.36
N TYR A 91 -37.04 10.81 0.09
CA TYR A 91 -35.94 11.76 -0.08
C TYR A 91 -35.66 12.00 -1.55
N LEU A 92 -35.41 10.94 -2.34
CA LEU A 92 -35.11 11.06 -3.76
C LEU A 92 -36.21 11.79 -4.53
N ASN A 93 -37.48 11.57 -4.15
CA ASN A 93 -38.61 12.27 -4.73
C ASN A 93 -38.66 13.77 -4.33
N LYS A 94 -38.51 14.06 -3.03
CA LYS A 94 -38.51 15.43 -2.47
C LYS A 94 -37.45 16.31 -3.13
N TYR A 95 -36.28 15.75 -3.41
CA TYR A 95 -35.16 16.46 -4.05
C TYR A 95 -35.11 16.26 -5.57
N HIS A 96 -36.16 15.72 -6.19
CA HIS A 96 -36.29 15.55 -7.64
C HIS A 96 -35.19 14.71 -8.32
N PHE A 97 -34.55 13.82 -7.58
CA PHE A 97 -33.55 12.89 -8.11
C PHE A 97 -34.16 11.71 -8.86
N LEU A 98 -35.45 11.43 -8.73
CA LEU A 98 -36.11 10.36 -9.47
C LEU A 98 -36.25 10.73 -10.96
N ASN A 99 -35.88 9.81 -11.86
CA ASN A 99 -35.93 10.03 -13.31
C ASN A 99 -37.34 9.83 -13.91
N ASN A 100 -38.36 10.40 -13.26
CA ASN A 100 -39.76 10.12 -13.53
C ASN A 100 -40.58 11.41 -13.49
N ASN A 101 -40.66 12.14 -14.60
CA ASN A 101 -41.43 13.39 -14.72
C ASN A 101 -42.97 13.18 -14.82
N HIS A 102 -43.47 11.94 -14.76
CA HIS A 102 -44.89 11.60 -14.94
C HIS A 102 -45.56 10.94 -13.72
N PHE A 103 -44.91 10.93 -12.55
CA PHE A 103 -45.40 10.16 -11.41
C PHE A 103 -45.76 11.06 -10.22
N SER A 104 -47.01 10.97 -9.77
CA SER A 104 -47.46 11.49 -8.47
C SER A 104 -47.53 10.33 -7.48
N TYR A 105 -46.66 10.34 -6.47
CA TYR A 105 -46.64 9.35 -5.38
C TYR A 105 -47.69 9.61 -4.29
N ILE A 106 -48.48 10.68 -4.45
CA ILE A 106 -49.40 11.20 -3.43
C ILE A 106 -50.85 10.81 -3.76
N GLN A 107 -51.15 10.44 -5.01
CA GLN A 107 -52.50 10.09 -5.44
C GLN A 107 -52.56 8.68 -6.02
N PRO A 108 -53.64 7.92 -5.75
CA PRO A 108 -53.82 6.63 -6.38
C PRO A 108 -53.90 6.80 -7.90
N ASN A 109 -53.13 6.00 -8.64
CA ASN A 109 -53.12 6.00 -10.11
C ASN A 109 -54.36 5.26 -10.65
N ILE A 110 -55.54 5.84 -10.43
CA ILE A 110 -56.82 5.35 -10.94
C ILE A 110 -57.01 5.90 -12.35
N LYS A 111 -57.24 5.03 -13.33
CA LYS A 111 -57.75 5.46 -14.64
C LYS A 111 -59.13 4.86 -14.87
N ASN A 112 -60.08 5.74 -15.16
CA ASN A 112 -61.39 5.33 -15.67
C ASN A 112 -61.28 5.23 -17.20
N MET A 113 -61.42 4.03 -17.74
CA MET A 113 -61.33 3.76 -19.17
C MET A 113 -62.49 2.84 -19.57
N ASN A 114 -63.24 3.26 -20.60
CA ASN A 114 -64.43 2.56 -21.08
C ASN A 114 -64.23 1.97 -22.49
N ASP A 115 -63.02 2.04 -23.04
CA ASP A 115 -62.66 1.50 -24.35
C ASP A 115 -61.58 0.42 -24.19
N LEU A 116 -61.90 -0.80 -24.61
CA LEU A 116 -61.03 -1.97 -24.47
C LEU A 116 -59.72 -1.80 -25.25
N ASN A 117 -59.76 -1.16 -26.43
CA ASN A 117 -58.57 -0.97 -27.25
C ASN A 117 -57.61 0.03 -26.60
N GLN A 118 -58.14 1.09 -25.98
CA GLN A 118 -57.33 2.05 -25.23
C GLN A 118 -56.72 1.42 -23.98
N VAL A 119 -57.44 0.50 -23.33
CA VAL A 119 -56.89 -0.26 -22.20
C VAL A 119 -55.78 -1.19 -22.65
N ILE A 120 -55.97 -1.94 -23.73
CA ILE A 120 -54.94 -2.84 -24.28
C ILE A 120 -53.72 -2.03 -24.72
N GLU A 121 -53.90 -0.94 -25.46
CA GLU A 121 -52.79 -0.06 -25.89
C GLU A 121 -52.06 0.54 -24.67
N PHE A 122 -52.79 0.95 -23.62
CA PHE A 122 -52.19 1.47 -22.40
C PHE A 122 -51.37 0.41 -21.67
N ILE A 123 -51.91 -0.80 -21.57
CA ILE A 123 -51.30 -1.95 -20.91
C ILE A 123 -50.07 -2.44 -21.68
N GLU A 124 -50.12 -2.49 -23.01
CA GLU A 124 -49.05 -3.02 -23.86
C GLU A 124 -47.94 -2.00 -24.11
N ASN A 125 -48.25 -0.70 -24.23
CA ASN A 125 -47.27 0.29 -24.68
C ASN A 125 -46.81 1.29 -23.59
N LYS A 126 -47.43 1.33 -22.40
CA LYS A 126 -47.24 2.46 -21.47
C LYS A 126 -47.08 2.15 -19.97
N THR A 127 -47.11 0.90 -19.51
CA THR A 127 -47.16 0.63 -18.05
C THR A 127 -45.84 0.14 -17.46
N ILE A 128 -45.21 1.00 -16.65
CA ILE A 128 -44.00 0.70 -15.83
C ILE A 128 -44.36 -0.06 -14.54
N LEU A 129 -45.63 0.03 -14.11
CA LEU A 129 -46.19 -0.58 -12.91
C LEU A 129 -47.19 -1.69 -13.29
N PRO A 130 -47.38 -2.70 -12.42
CA PRO A 130 -48.42 -3.70 -12.59
C PRO A 130 -49.80 -3.04 -12.73
N VAL A 131 -50.64 -3.55 -13.62
CA VAL A 131 -52.00 -3.02 -13.83
C VAL A 131 -53.01 -3.97 -13.21
N ILE A 132 -53.89 -3.43 -12.38
CA ILE A 132 -54.94 -4.18 -11.68
C ILE A 132 -56.27 -3.69 -12.19
N TYR A 133 -57.04 -4.61 -12.75
CA TYR A 133 -58.41 -4.33 -13.14
C TYR A 133 -59.40 -4.86 -12.12
N LEU A 134 -60.20 -3.97 -11.52
CA LEU A 134 -61.24 -4.34 -10.56
C LEU A 134 -62.60 -4.48 -11.25
N ASN A 135 -63.22 -5.66 -11.11
CA ASN A 135 -64.57 -5.92 -11.63
C ASN A 135 -65.65 -5.23 -10.76
N ILE A 136 -66.82 -4.92 -11.35
CA ILE A 136 -67.95 -4.22 -10.69
C ILE A 136 -68.36 -4.86 -9.36
N SER A 137 -68.31 -6.20 -9.27
CA SER A 137 -68.73 -6.95 -8.09
C SER A 137 -67.87 -6.71 -6.84
N LEU A 138 -66.79 -5.92 -6.94
CA LEU A 138 -65.85 -5.60 -5.87
C LEU A 138 -65.72 -4.08 -5.64
N LYS A 139 -66.69 -3.26 -6.11
CA LYS A 139 -66.69 -1.79 -5.93
C LYS A 139 -66.49 -1.39 -4.46
N ASP A 140 -67.02 -2.17 -3.52
CA ASP A 140 -66.92 -1.88 -2.07
C ASP A 140 -65.49 -2.01 -1.52
N PHE A 141 -64.65 -2.86 -2.13
CA PHE A 141 -63.25 -3.08 -1.71
C PHE A 141 -62.27 -2.12 -2.38
N LYS A 142 -62.76 -1.28 -3.29
CA LYS A 142 -61.94 -0.32 -4.05
C LYS A 142 -61.12 0.55 -3.10
N ASN A 143 -61.73 1.10 -2.05
CA ASN A 143 -61.06 2.03 -1.14
C ASN A 143 -60.02 1.35 -0.23
N GLU A 144 -60.30 0.14 0.26
CA GLU A 144 -59.37 -0.63 1.11
C GLU A 144 -58.14 -1.12 0.33
N ILE A 145 -58.36 -1.59 -0.90
CA ILE A 145 -57.27 -1.94 -1.81
C ILE A 145 -56.47 -0.68 -2.14
N LEU A 146 -57.14 0.42 -2.49
CA LEU A 146 -56.49 1.69 -2.85
C LEU A 146 -55.51 2.20 -1.80
N THR A 147 -55.85 2.12 -0.51
CA THR A 147 -54.97 2.56 0.58
C THR A 147 -53.72 1.69 0.72
N GLU A 148 -53.81 0.38 0.47
CA GLU A 148 -52.71 -0.56 0.69
C GLU A 148 -51.77 -0.69 -0.52
N ILE A 149 -52.27 -0.48 -1.74
CA ILE A 149 -51.48 -0.61 -2.99
C ILE A 149 -51.20 0.73 -3.67
N GLN A 150 -51.46 1.85 -2.98
CA GLN A 150 -51.16 3.19 -3.45
C GLN A 150 -49.70 3.27 -3.92
N SER A 151 -49.48 3.86 -5.09
CA SER A 151 -48.13 4.05 -5.67
C SER A 151 -47.37 2.77 -6.09
N THR A 152 -47.98 1.58 -6.02
CA THR A 152 -47.35 0.30 -6.41
C THR A 152 -47.96 -0.37 -7.65
N ALA A 153 -49.15 0.06 -8.08
CA ALA A 153 -49.85 -0.46 -9.26
C ALA A 153 -50.74 0.61 -9.92
N TYR A 154 -51.05 0.45 -11.21
CA TYR A 154 -52.16 1.16 -11.86
C TYR A 154 -53.46 0.43 -11.54
N ILE A 155 -54.51 1.15 -11.18
CA ILE A 155 -55.84 0.56 -10.97
C ILE A 155 -56.76 1.03 -12.10
N LEU A 156 -57.22 0.08 -12.88
CA LEU A 156 -58.22 0.28 -13.91
C LEU A 156 -59.60 -0.09 -13.35
N THR A 157 -60.52 0.85 -13.45
CA THR A 157 -61.93 0.64 -13.14
C THR A 157 -62.76 1.20 -14.29
N SER A 158 -63.91 0.58 -14.56
CA SER A 158 -64.94 1.14 -15.43
C SER A 158 -66.28 1.07 -14.70
N GLU A 159 -67.25 1.84 -15.16
CA GLU A 159 -68.64 1.71 -14.74
C GLU A 159 -69.55 1.21 -15.87
N ASP A 160 -68.99 1.01 -17.07
CA ASP A 160 -69.72 0.60 -18.26
C ASP A 160 -69.86 -0.94 -18.30
N GLU A 161 -71.06 -1.44 -18.06
CA GLU A 161 -71.36 -2.88 -18.06
C GLU A 161 -70.97 -3.58 -19.37
N ASN A 162 -71.11 -2.89 -20.52
CA ASN A 162 -70.74 -3.45 -21.82
C ASN A 162 -69.21 -3.61 -21.92
N PHE A 163 -68.47 -2.63 -21.41
CA PHE A 163 -67.01 -2.72 -21.30
C PHE A 163 -66.60 -3.87 -20.37
N HIS A 164 -67.25 -4.05 -19.21
CA HIS A 164 -66.97 -5.17 -18.31
C HIS A 164 -67.17 -6.52 -18.98
N GLN A 165 -68.27 -6.70 -19.72
CA GLN A 165 -68.53 -7.93 -20.46
C GLN A 165 -67.48 -8.17 -21.55
N ALA A 166 -67.11 -7.14 -22.30
CA ALA A 166 -66.08 -7.21 -23.33
C ALA A 166 -64.70 -7.58 -22.73
N PHE A 167 -64.31 -6.93 -21.63
CA PHE A 167 -63.07 -7.18 -20.92
C PHE A 167 -63.02 -8.59 -20.32
N GLN A 168 -64.11 -9.05 -19.71
CA GLN A 168 -64.23 -10.42 -19.19
C GLN A 168 -64.12 -11.48 -20.29
N LYS A 169 -64.72 -11.22 -21.47
CA LYS A 169 -64.66 -12.13 -22.62
C LYS A 169 -63.26 -12.20 -23.20
N HIS A 170 -62.59 -11.05 -23.37
CA HIS A 170 -61.25 -10.95 -23.94
C HIS A 170 -60.21 -11.71 -23.11
N PHE A 171 -60.26 -11.58 -21.79
CA PHE A 171 -59.31 -12.24 -20.90
C PHE A 171 -59.84 -13.55 -20.26
N HIS A 172 -61.03 -14.00 -20.64
CA HIS A 172 -61.71 -15.18 -20.09
C HIS A 172 -61.79 -15.20 -18.54
N LEU A 173 -62.37 -14.16 -17.94
CA LEU A 173 -62.52 -14.01 -16.49
C LEU A 173 -63.83 -14.61 -15.96
N ARG A 174 -63.84 -15.00 -14.68
CA ARG A 174 -65.06 -15.28 -13.91
C ARG A 174 -65.49 -14.03 -13.13
N ASN A 175 -66.77 -13.90 -12.77
CA ASN A 175 -67.34 -12.72 -12.09
C ASN A 175 -66.53 -12.23 -10.87
N ASN A 176 -65.93 -13.14 -10.09
CA ASN A 176 -65.15 -12.80 -8.89
C ASN A 176 -63.63 -12.83 -9.16
N SER A 177 -63.16 -12.31 -10.29
CA SER A 177 -61.74 -12.32 -10.63
C SER A 177 -61.26 -10.93 -11.00
N TYR A 178 -60.04 -10.59 -10.60
CA TYR A 178 -59.30 -9.48 -11.16
C TYR A 178 -58.18 -9.98 -12.06
N ILE A 179 -57.74 -9.10 -12.93
CA ILE A 179 -56.52 -9.28 -13.71
C ILE A 179 -55.44 -8.45 -13.10
N LEU A 180 -54.33 -9.12 -12.83
CA LEU A 180 -53.04 -8.49 -12.64
C LEU A 180 -52.29 -8.64 -13.96
N TYR A 181 -52.15 -7.55 -14.71
CA TYR A 181 -51.39 -7.53 -15.96
C TYR A 181 -49.96 -7.08 -15.69
N LEU A 182 -48.99 -7.87 -16.16
CA LEU A 182 -47.58 -7.85 -15.81
C LEU A 182 -46.72 -8.25 -17.03
N ASN A 183 -45.79 -7.41 -17.51
CA ASN A 183 -44.81 -7.78 -18.56
C ASN A 183 -45.39 -8.48 -19.80
N HIS A 184 -46.47 -7.94 -20.38
CA HIS A 184 -47.18 -8.56 -21.53
C HIS A 184 -47.86 -9.92 -21.24
N GLU A 185 -47.87 -10.35 -19.98
CA GLU A 185 -48.63 -11.51 -19.50
C GLU A 185 -49.67 -11.06 -18.48
N PHE A 186 -50.73 -11.85 -18.31
CA PHE A 186 -51.77 -11.53 -17.34
C PHE A 186 -52.06 -12.72 -16.43
N GLN A 187 -52.13 -12.44 -15.14
CA GLN A 187 -52.50 -13.43 -14.14
C GLN A 187 -53.91 -13.16 -13.62
N LYS A 188 -54.74 -14.20 -13.70
CA LYS A 188 -56.09 -14.20 -13.15
C LYS A 188 -56.01 -14.51 -11.67
N ILE A 189 -56.65 -13.69 -10.85
CA ILE A 189 -56.71 -13.94 -9.43
C ILE A 189 -58.17 -13.87 -9.02
N SER A 190 -58.67 -14.99 -8.51
CA SER A 190 -60.06 -15.13 -8.11
C SER A 190 -60.21 -14.94 -6.61
N PHE A 191 -61.25 -14.19 -6.24
CA PHE A 191 -61.79 -14.08 -4.90
C PHE A 191 -62.66 -15.31 -4.61
N LEU A 192 -62.25 -16.14 -3.66
CA LEU A 192 -62.97 -17.36 -3.31
C LEU A 192 -64.15 -17.04 -2.38
N LYS A 193 -65.28 -17.74 -2.52
CA LYS A 193 -66.49 -17.51 -1.71
C LYS A 193 -66.30 -17.62 -0.18
N LYS A 194 -65.19 -18.19 0.29
CA LYS A 194 -64.86 -18.39 1.71
C LYS A 194 -63.71 -17.47 2.20
N GLU A 195 -63.12 -16.68 1.31
CA GLU A 195 -61.96 -15.82 1.59
C GLU A 195 -62.47 -14.48 2.15
N SER A 196 -61.85 -13.99 3.21
CA SER A 196 -62.15 -12.65 3.72
C SER A 196 -61.54 -11.57 2.81
N PRO A 197 -62.09 -10.35 2.80
CA PRO A 197 -61.53 -9.23 2.06
C PRO A 197 -60.05 -8.96 2.39
N GLN A 198 -59.67 -9.08 3.67
CA GLN A 198 -58.31 -8.86 4.14
C GLN A 198 -57.33 -9.93 3.64
N GLU A 199 -57.70 -11.20 3.68
CA GLU A 199 -56.86 -12.30 3.13
C GLU A 199 -56.63 -12.13 1.63
N PHE A 200 -57.66 -11.67 0.92
CA PHE A 200 -57.58 -11.36 -0.48
C PHE A 200 -56.65 -10.16 -0.77
N ILE A 201 -56.76 -9.08 0.00
CA ILE A 201 -55.86 -7.91 -0.10
C ILE A 201 -54.41 -8.32 0.14
N GLU A 202 -54.14 -9.13 1.17
CA GLU A 202 -52.78 -9.63 1.43
C GLU A 202 -52.25 -10.51 0.30
N LYS A 203 -53.10 -11.34 -0.32
CA LYS A 203 -52.74 -12.13 -1.51
C LYS A 203 -52.45 -11.27 -2.73
N VAL A 204 -53.20 -10.19 -2.95
CA VAL A 204 -52.94 -9.18 -3.99
C VAL A 204 -51.57 -8.54 -3.73
N LYS A 205 -51.34 -8.08 -2.50
CA LYS A 205 -50.12 -7.43 -2.03
C LYS A 205 -48.90 -8.33 -2.20
N ILE A 206 -48.97 -9.58 -1.75
CA ILE A 206 -47.91 -10.58 -1.91
C ILE A 206 -47.56 -10.78 -3.39
N LYS A 207 -48.56 -10.79 -4.29
CA LYS A 207 -48.31 -10.95 -5.73
C LYS A 207 -47.68 -9.72 -6.37
N ILE A 208 -48.18 -8.51 -6.07
CA ILE A 208 -47.59 -7.25 -6.53
C ILE A 208 -46.15 -7.14 -6.02
N GLN A 209 -45.93 -7.42 -4.74
CA GLN A 209 -44.60 -7.49 -4.15
C GLN A 209 -43.76 -8.50 -4.92
N SER A 210 -44.17 -9.77 -5.01
CA SER A 210 -43.42 -10.82 -5.73
C SER A 210 -42.99 -10.42 -7.14
N TYR A 211 -43.78 -9.60 -7.84
CA TYR A 211 -43.47 -9.08 -9.15
C TYR A 211 -42.47 -7.92 -9.13
N VAL A 212 -42.62 -6.93 -8.24
CA VAL A 212 -41.62 -5.87 -8.00
C VAL A 212 -40.24 -6.51 -7.75
N LEU A 213 -40.24 -7.67 -7.11
CA LEU A 213 -39.08 -8.46 -6.73
C LEU A 213 -38.53 -9.37 -7.83
N GLN A 214 -39.33 -9.67 -8.86
CA GLN A 214 -38.98 -10.49 -10.01
C GLN A 214 -38.69 -9.66 -11.26
N ARG A 215 -38.45 -8.35 -11.13
CA ARG A 215 -37.90 -7.55 -12.24
C ARG A 215 -36.56 -8.14 -12.70
N THR A 216 -36.63 -9.06 -13.65
CA THR A 216 -35.52 -9.42 -14.53
C THR A 216 -35.35 -8.28 -15.52
N TYR A 217 -34.54 -7.31 -15.13
CA TYR A 217 -33.78 -6.52 -16.07
C TYR A 217 -32.33 -6.96 -15.94
N SER A 218 -31.77 -7.37 -17.08
CA SER A 218 -30.39 -7.72 -17.32
C SER A 218 -29.46 -6.61 -16.83
N PHE A 219 -29.06 -6.67 -15.57
CA PHE A 219 -27.96 -5.92 -15.02
C PHE A 219 -26.88 -6.94 -14.62
N PRO A 220 -25.64 -6.81 -15.13
CA PRO A 220 -24.59 -7.83 -14.93
C PRO A 220 -23.98 -7.83 -13.52
N TYR A 221 -24.61 -7.17 -12.53
CA TYR A 221 -24.07 -7.04 -11.18
C TYR A 221 -25.12 -7.52 -10.17
N ASN A 222 -25.14 -8.83 -9.90
CA ASN A 222 -25.66 -9.29 -8.62
C ASN A 222 -24.60 -8.98 -7.53
N MET A 223 -25.00 -8.86 -6.26
CA MET A 223 -24.10 -8.47 -5.15
C MET A 223 -22.84 -9.34 -5.07
N LYS A 224 -23.01 -10.66 -5.19
CA LYS A 224 -21.88 -11.60 -5.18
C LYS A 224 -20.94 -11.37 -6.35
N ASP A 225 -21.46 -11.02 -7.51
CA ASP A 225 -20.65 -10.71 -8.69
C ASP A 225 -19.88 -9.39 -8.50
N PHE A 226 -20.48 -8.37 -7.89
CA PHE A 226 -19.79 -7.11 -7.59
C PHE A 226 -18.68 -7.31 -6.55
N GLN A 227 -18.97 -8.04 -5.47
CA GLN A 227 -17.95 -8.40 -4.49
C GLN A 227 -16.83 -9.24 -5.12
N HIS A 228 -17.19 -10.25 -5.91
CA HIS A 228 -16.22 -11.09 -6.58
C HIS A 228 -15.36 -10.28 -7.54
N HIS A 229 -15.94 -9.31 -8.26
CA HIS A 229 -15.22 -8.40 -9.14
C HIS A 229 -14.23 -7.51 -8.37
N ILE A 230 -14.64 -6.91 -7.25
CA ILE A 230 -13.73 -6.12 -6.40
C ILE A 230 -12.60 -6.99 -5.83
N ILE A 231 -12.94 -8.17 -5.29
CA ILE A 231 -11.94 -9.12 -4.77
C ILE A 231 -10.97 -9.55 -5.87
N LYS A 232 -11.48 -9.82 -7.08
CA LYS A 232 -10.65 -10.19 -8.22
C LYS A 232 -9.69 -9.07 -8.61
N LYS A 233 -10.15 -7.81 -8.66
CA LYS A 233 -9.29 -6.63 -8.89
C LYS A 233 -8.21 -6.50 -7.82
N ILE A 234 -8.55 -6.70 -6.54
CA ILE A 234 -7.58 -6.68 -5.45
C ILE A 234 -6.50 -7.75 -5.68
N ILE A 235 -6.91 -8.97 -6.01
CA ILE A 235 -5.99 -10.08 -6.29
C ILE A 235 -5.11 -9.79 -7.52
N GLU A 236 -5.68 -9.23 -8.60
CA GLU A 236 -4.96 -8.85 -9.81
C GLU A 236 -3.92 -7.76 -9.50
N ASN A 237 -4.30 -6.70 -8.79
CA ASN A 237 -3.37 -5.64 -8.35
C ASN A 237 -2.24 -6.18 -7.47
N HIS A 238 -2.54 -7.09 -6.52
CA HIS A 238 -1.52 -7.74 -5.71
C HIS A 238 -0.54 -8.56 -6.57
N LYS A 239 -1.05 -9.36 -7.51
CA LYS A 239 -0.20 -10.14 -8.41
C LYS A 239 0.69 -9.28 -9.30
N GLU A 240 0.18 -8.18 -9.83
CA GLU A 240 0.96 -7.25 -10.63
C GLU A 240 2.07 -6.57 -9.80
N ASN A 241 1.74 -6.13 -8.58
CA ASN A 241 2.72 -5.57 -7.66
C ASN A 241 3.81 -6.59 -7.28
N ASP A 242 3.42 -7.82 -6.93
CA ASP A 242 4.35 -8.91 -6.62
C ASP A 242 5.25 -9.22 -7.82
N PHE A 243 4.71 -9.22 -9.04
CA PHE A 243 5.49 -9.45 -10.26
C PHE A 243 6.50 -8.33 -10.51
N LEU A 244 6.09 -7.06 -10.37
CA LEU A 244 6.97 -5.91 -10.53
C LEU A 244 8.08 -5.86 -9.49
N GLU A 245 7.75 -6.16 -8.22
CA GLU A 245 8.73 -6.20 -7.13
C GLU A 245 9.75 -7.34 -7.34
N ASN A 246 9.29 -8.54 -7.69
CA ASN A 246 10.17 -9.67 -7.98
C ASN A 246 11.09 -9.40 -9.19
N SER A 247 10.56 -8.81 -10.26
CA SER A 247 11.36 -8.42 -11.44
C SER A 247 12.44 -7.39 -11.09
N SER A 248 12.12 -6.41 -10.25
CA SER A 248 13.09 -5.42 -9.76
C SER A 248 14.19 -6.06 -8.91
N ILE A 249 13.83 -7.00 -8.02
CA ILE A 249 14.79 -7.73 -7.20
C ILE A 249 15.72 -8.60 -8.07
N GLU A 250 15.18 -9.32 -9.05
CA GLU A 250 15.99 -10.14 -9.97
C GLU A 250 17.03 -9.31 -10.73
N GLN A 251 16.65 -8.13 -11.22
CA GLN A 251 17.59 -7.22 -11.90
C GLN A 251 18.72 -6.74 -10.96
N GLN A 252 18.38 -6.43 -9.71
CA GLN A 252 19.38 -6.02 -8.71
C GLN A 252 20.33 -7.17 -8.35
N VAL A 253 19.81 -8.39 -8.21
CA VAL A 253 20.62 -9.59 -7.92
C VAL A 253 21.60 -9.85 -9.06
N LEU A 254 21.15 -9.82 -10.32
CA LEU A 254 22.03 -9.99 -11.48
C LEU A 254 23.16 -8.94 -11.53
N ALA A 255 22.85 -7.67 -11.28
CA ALA A 255 23.85 -6.61 -11.24
C ALA A 255 24.90 -6.82 -10.12
N LEU A 256 24.47 -7.33 -8.96
CA LEU A 256 25.37 -7.65 -7.86
C LEU A 256 26.25 -8.87 -8.16
N GLU A 257 25.71 -9.88 -8.83
CA GLU A 257 26.47 -11.05 -9.26
C GLU A 257 27.57 -10.69 -10.27
N ASP A 258 27.27 -9.85 -11.25
CA ASP A 258 28.25 -9.33 -12.20
C ASP A 258 29.34 -8.52 -11.50
N LYS A 259 28.96 -7.66 -10.54
CA LYS A 259 29.92 -6.90 -9.75
C LYS A 259 30.82 -7.81 -8.90
N LYS A 260 30.26 -8.85 -8.29
CA LYS A 260 31.01 -9.86 -7.53
C LYS A 260 32.02 -10.57 -8.42
N LYS A 261 31.61 -10.98 -9.62
CA LYS A 261 32.48 -11.64 -10.59
C LYS A 261 33.65 -10.74 -11.04
N ASN A 262 33.37 -9.47 -11.31
CA ASN A 262 34.41 -8.50 -11.65
C ASN A 262 35.39 -8.24 -10.50
N LEU A 263 34.90 -8.13 -9.26
CA LEU A 263 35.76 -7.98 -8.10
C LEU A 263 36.64 -9.21 -7.86
N GLN A 264 36.10 -10.41 -8.06
CA GLN A 264 36.87 -11.64 -7.94
C GLN A 264 38.02 -11.68 -8.95
N LYS A 265 37.75 -11.31 -10.21
CA LYS A 265 38.78 -11.21 -11.25
C LYS A 265 39.89 -10.22 -10.87
N ASN A 266 39.53 -9.06 -10.32
CA ASN A 266 40.52 -8.08 -9.86
C ASN A 266 41.39 -8.62 -8.71
N ILE A 267 40.81 -9.38 -7.78
CA ILE A 267 41.56 -10.04 -6.70
C ILE A 267 42.56 -11.04 -7.27
N ASP A 268 42.13 -11.85 -8.23
CA ASP A 268 42.98 -12.85 -8.86
C ASP A 268 44.15 -12.20 -9.63
N ASP A 269 43.88 -11.11 -10.37
CA ASP A 269 44.90 -10.34 -11.08
C ASP A 269 45.93 -9.70 -10.12
N LEU A 270 45.47 -9.14 -9.00
CA LEU A 270 46.35 -8.56 -7.98
C LEU A 270 47.20 -9.63 -7.28
N ASN A 271 46.63 -10.80 -6.98
CA ASN A 271 47.36 -11.91 -6.40
C ASN A 271 48.48 -12.41 -7.33
N ASN A 272 48.20 -12.47 -8.63
CA ASN A 272 49.22 -12.81 -9.64
C ASN A 272 50.35 -11.77 -9.68
N GLN A 273 50.04 -10.48 -9.57
CA GLN A 273 51.06 -9.43 -9.52
C GLN A 273 51.93 -9.52 -8.26
N ILE A 274 51.34 -9.80 -7.10
CA ILE A 274 52.07 -10.03 -5.84
C ILE A 274 53.04 -11.19 -6.02
N LEU A 275 52.59 -12.32 -6.57
CA LEU A 275 53.44 -13.49 -6.79
C LEU A 275 54.64 -13.18 -7.70
N ILE A 276 54.42 -12.43 -8.78
CA ILE A 276 55.50 -12.01 -9.69
C ILE A 276 56.52 -11.13 -8.94
N LEU A 277 56.05 -10.13 -8.20
CA LEU A 277 56.92 -9.21 -7.46
C LEU A 277 57.71 -9.92 -6.35
N GLU A 278 57.10 -10.89 -5.67
CA GLU A 278 57.78 -11.71 -4.66
C GLU A 278 58.90 -12.56 -5.29
N ASN A 279 58.65 -13.16 -6.45
CA ASN A 279 59.66 -13.92 -7.18
C ASN A 279 60.81 -13.02 -7.64
N GLN A 280 60.51 -11.85 -8.20
CA GLN A 280 61.52 -10.86 -8.58
C GLN A 280 62.37 -10.42 -7.37
N ASN A 281 61.75 -10.16 -6.22
CA ASN A 281 62.48 -9.83 -4.99
C ASN A 281 63.41 -10.96 -4.53
N LYS A 282 62.98 -12.22 -4.63
CA LYS A 282 63.82 -13.39 -4.30
C LYS A 282 65.00 -13.53 -5.26
N GLU A 283 64.78 -13.33 -6.55
CA GLU A 283 65.83 -13.36 -7.58
C GLU A 283 66.85 -12.25 -7.35
N LEU A 284 66.40 -11.01 -7.18
CA LEU A 284 67.25 -9.86 -6.87
C LEU A 284 68.07 -10.08 -5.61
N GLY A 285 67.45 -10.62 -4.55
CA GLY A 285 68.16 -10.98 -3.32
C GLY A 285 69.24 -12.05 -3.54
N SER A 286 69.02 -12.97 -4.47
CA SER A 286 70.01 -14.00 -4.85
C SER A 286 71.15 -13.42 -5.68
N TYR A 287 70.86 -12.52 -6.64
CA TYR A 287 71.87 -11.81 -7.42
C TYR A 287 72.79 -10.96 -6.55
N ILE A 288 72.25 -10.24 -5.57
CA ILE A 288 73.05 -9.44 -4.61
C ILE A 288 74.03 -10.33 -3.84
N LYS A 289 73.58 -11.52 -3.38
CA LYS A 289 74.45 -12.50 -2.70
C LYS A 289 75.55 -13.03 -3.62
N GLN A 290 75.25 -13.30 -4.89
CA GLN A 290 76.21 -13.82 -5.87
C GLN A 290 77.30 -12.80 -6.25
N GLN A 291 76.99 -11.50 -6.27
CA GLN A 291 77.96 -10.44 -6.59
C GLN A 291 78.93 -10.12 -5.45
N GLY A 292 78.88 -10.85 -4.32
CA GLY A 292 79.77 -10.62 -3.18
C GLY A 292 79.50 -9.32 -2.41
N TYR A 293 78.39 -8.63 -2.73
CA TYR A 293 77.92 -7.46 -1.99
C TYR A 293 77.18 -7.94 -0.73
N TYR A 294 77.93 -8.16 0.34
CA TYR A 294 77.34 -8.47 1.64
C TYR A 294 76.85 -7.17 2.30
N PRO A 295 75.55 -7.03 2.60
CA PRO A 295 75.07 -5.90 3.37
C PRO A 295 75.69 -5.94 4.77
N LEU A 296 76.14 -4.79 5.27
CA LEU A 296 76.75 -4.64 6.60
C LEU A 296 75.86 -5.20 7.71
N ILE A 297 74.54 -5.02 7.59
CA ILE A 297 73.51 -5.50 8.51
C ILE A 297 72.32 -6.02 7.70
N LEU A 298 71.81 -7.21 8.05
CA LEU A 298 70.59 -7.79 7.48
C LEU A 298 69.36 -7.28 8.21
N LYS A 299 68.23 -7.16 7.50
CA LYS A 299 66.94 -6.81 8.08
C LYS A 299 66.49 -7.89 9.07
N GLY A 300 66.01 -7.49 10.24
CA GLY A 300 65.43 -8.40 11.23
C GLY A 300 64.02 -8.86 10.85
N ASN A 301 63.56 -9.95 11.47
CA ASN A 301 62.24 -10.55 11.21
C ASN A 301 61.06 -9.80 11.87
N GLU A 302 61.33 -8.75 12.66
CA GLU A 302 60.26 -7.95 13.27
C GLU A 302 59.48 -7.21 12.18
N LYS A 303 58.15 -7.29 12.23
CA LYS A 303 57.28 -6.62 11.27
C LYS A 303 57.45 -5.10 11.38
N GLU A 304 57.70 -4.44 10.26
CA GLU A 304 57.68 -2.98 10.19
C GLU A 304 56.23 -2.48 10.07
N PHE A 305 55.86 -1.51 10.89
CA PHE A 305 54.58 -0.81 10.87
C PHE A 305 54.55 0.30 9.81
N TYR A 306 55.72 0.81 9.43
CA TYR A 306 55.89 1.72 8.30
C TYR A 306 57.14 1.40 7.49
N LYS A 307 57.11 1.72 6.19
CA LYS A 307 58.20 1.40 5.26
C LYS A 307 59.53 1.98 5.76
N GLY A 308 60.50 1.10 6.03
CA GLY A 308 61.85 1.50 6.42
C GLY A 308 62.05 1.81 7.91
N GLU A 309 61.11 1.42 8.77
CA GLU A 309 61.17 1.61 10.22
C GLU A 309 62.47 1.12 10.85
N GLN A 310 62.90 -0.12 10.59
CA GLN A 310 64.11 -0.67 11.20
C GLN A 310 65.37 0.11 10.75
N ARG A 311 65.39 0.56 9.48
CA ARG A 311 66.48 1.37 8.93
C ARG A 311 66.51 2.76 9.56
N ASP A 312 65.38 3.46 9.61
CA ASP A 312 65.29 4.81 10.18
C ASP A 312 65.65 4.79 11.68
N LEU A 313 65.23 3.76 12.43
CA LEU A 313 65.60 3.57 13.83
C LEU A 313 67.10 3.33 14.01
N LEU A 314 67.69 2.41 13.25
CA LEU A 314 69.11 2.11 13.34
C LEU A 314 69.98 3.35 13.02
N LEU A 315 69.65 4.07 11.96
CA LEU A 315 70.34 5.31 11.59
C LEU A 315 70.16 6.40 12.66
N TYR A 316 69.00 6.46 13.31
CA TYR A 316 68.77 7.37 14.43
C TYR A 316 69.67 7.03 15.63
N LEU A 317 69.75 5.76 16.02
CA LEU A 317 70.60 5.32 17.14
C LEU A 317 72.07 5.60 16.86
N LEU A 318 72.55 5.33 15.65
CA LEU A 318 73.92 5.66 15.23
C LEU A 318 74.20 7.17 15.27
N LYS A 319 73.24 8.01 14.88
CA LYS A 319 73.35 9.47 14.98
C LYS A 319 73.39 9.97 16.43
N GLU A 320 72.61 9.37 17.33
CA GLU A 320 72.62 9.73 18.76
C GLU A 320 73.94 9.33 19.42
N GLU A 321 74.46 8.14 19.13
CA GLU A 321 75.75 7.67 19.65
C GLU A 321 76.90 8.60 19.23
N LEU A 322 76.89 9.08 17.98
CA LEU A 322 77.91 9.99 17.47
C LEU A 322 78.00 11.31 18.26
N LYS A 323 76.92 11.78 18.90
CA LYS A 323 76.92 13.04 19.66
C LYS A 323 77.77 12.98 20.93
N ASN A 324 77.86 11.82 21.57
CA ASN A 324 78.51 11.64 22.87
C ASN A 324 79.74 10.70 22.82
N ASN A 325 80.07 10.16 21.65
CA ASN A 325 81.23 9.28 21.46
C ASN A 325 82.50 10.12 21.28
N HIS A 326 83.56 9.84 22.06
CA HIS A 326 84.85 10.55 21.99
C HIS A 326 85.96 9.78 21.23
N ASN A 327 85.66 8.59 20.71
CA ASN A 327 86.62 7.77 19.95
C ASN A 327 86.59 8.13 18.46
N GLN A 328 87.67 8.74 17.96
CA GLN A 328 87.80 9.20 16.58
C GLN A 328 87.57 8.11 15.52
N LYS A 329 88.05 6.88 15.77
CA LYS A 329 87.89 5.78 14.80
C LYS A 329 86.43 5.35 14.69
N GLN A 330 85.73 5.28 15.82
CA GLN A 330 84.31 4.93 15.85
C GLN A 330 83.46 6.02 15.19
N GLN A 331 83.75 7.29 15.48
CA GLN A 331 83.08 8.42 14.82
C GLN A 331 83.22 8.37 13.30
N GLN A 332 84.42 8.09 12.78
CA GLN A 332 84.66 8.00 11.33
C GLN A 332 83.90 6.83 10.69
N ILE A 333 83.86 5.66 11.35
CA ILE A 333 83.08 4.51 10.87
C ILE A 333 81.59 4.83 10.86
N ILE A 334 81.06 5.41 11.94
CA ILE A 334 79.64 5.77 12.04
C ILE A 334 79.28 6.83 10.97
N HIS A 335 80.14 7.83 10.76
CA HIS A 335 79.91 8.87 9.75
C HIS A 335 79.80 8.28 8.34
N THR A 336 80.76 7.45 7.95
CA THR A 336 80.75 6.79 6.63
C THR A 336 79.55 5.87 6.43
N ILE A 337 79.11 5.14 7.48
CA ILE A 337 77.88 4.34 7.42
C ILE A 337 76.66 5.24 7.19
N LEU A 338 76.54 6.36 7.91
CA LEU A 338 75.42 7.30 7.78
C LEU A 338 75.38 7.98 6.40
N GLU A 339 76.53 8.32 5.81
CA GLU A 339 76.63 8.90 4.47
C GLU A 339 76.16 7.93 3.38
N GLN A 340 76.57 6.66 3.49
CA GLN A 340 76.20 5.63 2.50
C GLN A 340 74.76 5.12 2.67
N ASN A 341 74.11 5.41 3.79
CA ASN A 341 72.77 4.92 4.12
C ASN A 341 71.83 6.08 4.47
N PRO A 342 71.30 6.82 3.48
CA PRO A 342 70.34 7.89 3.76
C PRO A 342 69.07 7.35 4.42
N PRO A 343 68.40 8.10 5.32
CA PRO A 343 67.14 7.66 5.91
C PRO A 343 66.03 7.61 4.86
N VAL A 344 65.05 6.72 5.08
CA VAL A 344 63.80 6.72 4.29
C VAL A 344 62.97 7.95 4.67
N GLY A 345 63.10 8.41 5.92
CA GLY A 345 62.54 9.69 6.40
C GLY A 345 61.11 9.57 6.91
N ASN A 346 60.51 8.38 6.85
CA ASN A 346 59.16 8.13 7.32
C ASN A 346 59.06 8.31 8.84
N ARG A 347 60.07 7.92 9.63
CA ARG A 347 60.05 8.15 11.08
C ARG A 347 59.85 9.63 11.44
N ASN A 348 60.61 10.51 10.80
CA ASN A 348 60.52 11.96 11.06
C ASN A 348 59.20 12.54 10.55
N ARG A 349 58.72 12.07 9.40
CA ARG A 349 57.42 12.46 8.86
C ARG A 349 56.29 12.08 9.82
N TYR A 350 56.25 10.83 10.27
CA TYR A 350 55.28 10.33 11.25
C TYR A 350 55.32 11.16 12.55
N LEU A 351 56.50 11.38 13.12
CA LEU A 351 56.65 12.21 14.33
C LEU A 351 56.14 13.65 14.11
N THR A 352 56.42 14.25 12.96
CA THR A 352 55.99 15.62 12.62
C THR A 352 54.47 15.69 12.44
N ASP A 353 53.89 14.74 11.72
CA ASP A 353 52.46 14.68 11.46
C ASP A 353 51.68 14.41 12.75
N ILE A 354 52.13 13.45 13.57
CA ILE A 354 51.54 13.17 14.89
C ILE A 354 51.66 14.40 15.80
N PHE A 355 52.81 15.09 15.80
CA PHE A 355 52.98 16.32 16.57
C PHE A 355 51.97 17.40 16.14
N ASN A 356 51.84 17.65 14.84
CA ASN A 356 50.90 18.64 14.31
C ASN A 356 49.45 18.29 14.67
N LEU A 357 49.05 17.03 14.52
CA LEU A 357 47.71 16.55 14.85
C LEU A 357 47.39 16.69 16.35
N LEU A 358 48.33 16.35 17.24
CA LEU A 358 48.09 16.36 18.68
C LEU A 358 48.26 17.73 19.32
N VAL A 359 49.18 18.56 18.82
CA VAL A 359 49.58 19.83 19.46
C VAL A 359 48.94 21.04 18.78
N ASN A 360 48.82 21.04 17.45
CA ASN A 360 48.32 22.20 16.70
C ASN A 360 46.82 22.07 16.38
N GLU A 361 46.33 20.87 16.06
CA GLU A 361 44.92 20.64 15.70
C GLU A 361 44.05 20.17 16.88
N GLY A 362 44.65 19.54 17.91
CA GLY A 362 43.94 18.98 19.06
C GLY A 362 43.14 17.70 18.73
N LEU A 363 42.52 17.05 19.73
CA LEU A 363 41.78 15.78 19.58
C LEU A 363 40.33 15.97 19.09
N SER A 364 40.15 16.59 17.92
CA SER A 364 38.87 16.65 17.22
C SER A 364 38.50 15.30 16.57
N LYS A 365 37.22 15.09 16.22
CA LYS A 365 36.78 13.88 15.49
C LYS A 365 37.57 13.67 14.18
N LYS A 366 37.91 14.75 13.48
CA LYS A 366 38.69 14.72 12.24
C LYS A 366 40.16 14.33 12.46
N SER A 367 40.78 14.81 13.53
CA SER A 367 42.16 14.45 13.84
C SER A 367 42.25 13.02 14.39
N ILE A 368 41.23 12.53 15.09
CA ILE A 368 41.10 11.10 15.49
C ILE A 368 41.05 10.18 14.26
N ASP A 369 40.21 10.50 13.27
CA ASP A 369 40.16 9.75 12.01
C ASP A 369 41.50 9.80 11.26
N THR A 370 42.22 10.92 11.34
CA THR A 370 43.54 11.07 10.70
C THR A 370 44.64 10.32 11.45
N LEU A 371 44.60 10.31 12.79
CA LEU A 371 45.51 9.54 13.65
C LEU A 371 45.39 8.03 13.39
N SER A 372 44.18 7.54 13.09
CA SER A 372 43.97 6.13 12.70
C SER A 372 44.79 5.72 11.47
N ARG A 373 45.01 6.65 10.52
CA ARG A 373 45.84 6.42 9.32
C ARG A 373 47.32 6.27 9.66
N TYR A 374 47.76 6.82 10.79
CA TYR A 374 49.10 6.64 11.34
C TYR A 374 49.18 5.46 12.32
N GLY A 375 48.14 4.62 12.37
CA GLY A 375 48.07 3.46 13.25
C GLY A 375 47.64 3.78 14.68
N ILE A 376 47.27 5.02 15.00
CA ILE A 376 46.85 5.40 16.36
C ILE A 376 45.34 5.22 16.46
N ILE A 377 44.90 4.12 17.09
CA ILE A 377 43.50 3.74 17.16
C ILE A 377 42.99 3.99 18.57
N LEU A 378 41.89 4.75 18.67
CA LEU A 378 41.22 5.10 19.91
C LEU A 378 40.04 4.17 20.15
N ASN A 379 40.16 3.30 21.15
CA ASN A 379 39.08 2.42 21.58
C ASN A 379 38.24 3.18 22.61
N HIS A 380 37.07 3.67 22.16
CA HIS A 380 36.14 4.42 22.99
C HIS A 380 35.38 3.51 23.95
N THR A 381 35.96 3.24 25.13
CA THR A 381 35.25 2.64 26.26
C THR A 381 35.53 3.44 27.54
N GLY A 382 34.66 4.39 27.88
CA GLY A 382 34.69 5.14 29.15
C GLY A 382 35.39 6.52 29.11
N LYS A 383 35.56 7.15 30.29
CA LYS A 383 36.16 8.50 30.48
C LYS A 383 37.66 8.59 30.12
N HIS A 384 38.31 7.44 29.98
CA HIS A 384 39.72 7.31 29.60
C HIS A 384 39.85 6.32 28.43
N PRO A 385 39.61 6.75 27.17
CA PRO A 385 39.76 5.86 26.02
C PRO A 385 41.18 5.28 25.96
N THR A 386 41.25 3.97 25.73
CA THR A 386 42.52 3.27 25.51
C THR A 386 42.93 3.45 24.05
N THR A 387 44.17 3.86 23.84
CA THR A 387 44.77 4.08 22.52
C THR A 387 45.79 2.98 22.27
N THR A 388 45.64 2.28 21.16
CA THR A 388 46.58 1.25 20.70
C THR A 388 47.31 1.71 19.44
N PHE A 389 48.62 1.47 19.36
CA PHE A 389 49.38 1.63 18.12
C PHE A 389 49.28 0.37 17.27
N PHE A 390 48.81 0.53 16.03
CA PHE A 390 48.60 -0.51 15.01
C PHE A 390 47.84 -1.75 15.51
N ASN A 391 46.90 -1.56 16.45
CA ASN A 391 46.19 -2.64 17.16
C ASN A 391 47.11 -3.66 17.85
N ASP A 392 48.34 -3.26 18.21
CA ASP A 392 49.27 -4.09 18.95
C ASP A 392 49.18 -3.75 20.44
N SER A 393 48.77 -4.76 21.23
CA SER A 393 48.62 -4.64 22.69
C SER A 393 49.92 -4.33 23.43
N ARG A 394 51.09 -4.53 22.81
CA ARG A 394 52.38 -4.14 23.39
C ARG A 394 52.55 -2.61 23.49
N TYR A 395 51.80 -1.85 22.69
CA TYR A 395 51.95 -0.40 22.55
C TYR A 395 50.63 0.32 22.86
N THR A 396 50.24 0.34 24.13
CA THR A 396 48.99 0.97 24.60
C THR A 396 49.24 2.19 25.50
N MET A 397 48.36 3.18 25.42
CA MET A 397 48.30 4.32 26.37
C MET A 397 46.86 4.79 26.58
N THR A 398 46.61 5.64 27.57
CA THR A 398 45.26 6.17 27.85
C THR A 398 45.18 7.66 27.55
N PHE A 399 44.18 8.07 26.76
CA PHE A 399 43.85 9.49 26.59
C PHE A 399 42.74 9.87 27.59
N SER A 400 42.64 11.15 27.97
CA SER A 400 41.49 11.68 28.70
C SER A 400 40.43 12.13 27.69
N SER A 401 39.16 11.87 27.99
CA SER A 401 38.04 12.24 27.12
C SER A 401 37.87 13.76 26.95
N THR A 402 38.34 14.53 27.93
CA THR A 402 38.25 16.00 27.97
C THR A 402 39.53 16.57 28.60
N PRO A 403 40.60 16.77 27.82
CA PRO A 403 41.79 17.43 28.34
C PRO A 403 41.51 18.93 28.53
N SER A 404 41.44 19.37 29.78
CA SER A 404 41.29 20.79 30.14
C SER A 404 42.59 21.59 29.96
N ASP A 405 43.74 20.94 29.92
CA ASP A 405 45.04 21.61 29.81
C ASP A 405 45.48 21.75 28.35
N LEU A 406 45.86 22.98 27.97
CA LEU A 406 46.42 23.29 26.64
C LEU A 406 47.72 22.50 26.33
N ASN A 407 48.35 21.91 27.35
CA ASN A 407 49.59 21.14 27.23
C ASN A 407 49.38 19.63 27.05
N VAL A 408 48.16 19.11 27.12
CA VAL A 408 47.93 17.66 27.08
C VAL A 408 48.40 17.04 25.76
N GLY A 409 48.20 17.71 24.62
CA GLY A 409 48.68 17.23 23.31
C GLY A 409 50.20 17.00 23.27
N ARG A 410 50.98 17.87 23.92
CA ARG A 410 52.44 17.71 24.05
C ARG A 410 52.82 16.55 24.96
N GLN A 411 52.03 16.28 26.00
CA GLN A 411 52.24 15.14 26.88
C GLN A 411 51.98 13.81 26.14
N TYR A 412 50.89 13.72 25.38
CA TYR A 412 50.60 12.54 24.56
C TYR A 412 51.67 12.31 23.49
N TYR A 413 52.08 13.36 22.77
CA TYR A 413 53.18 13.24 21.81
C TYR A 413 54.47 12.71 22.46
N ARG A 414 54.84 13.21 23.65
CA ARG A 414 56.03 12.73 24.38
C ARG A 414 55.91 11.26 24.77
N GLN A 415 54.73 10.82 25.20
CA GLN A 415 54.48 9.41 25.53
C GLN A 415 54.56 8.52 24.29
N ILE A 416 53.94 8.94 23.18
CA ILE A 416 53.99 8.24 21.88
C ILE A 416 55.41 8.06 21.40
N ARG A 417 56.18 9.15 21.40
CA ARG A 417 57.58 9.11 21.04
C ARG A 417 58.31 8.10 21.93
N LYS A 418 58.18 8.21 23.24
CA LYS A 418 58.87 7.30 24.18
C LYS A 418 58.47 5.82 24.03
N LEU A 419 57.20 5.55 23.73
CA LEU A 419 56.65 4.20 23.66
C LEU A 419 57.06 3.46 22.38
N PHE A 420 57.16 4.17 21.25
CA PHE A 420 57.22 3.56 19.92
C PHE A 420 58.34 4.08 19.01
N PHE A 421 58.86 5.30 19.20
CA PHE A 421 59.82 5.95 18.29
C PHE A 421 61.17 6.31 18.91
#